data_AF-A0A7W1SCP2-F1
#
_entry.id   AF-A0A7W1SCP2-F1
#
_cell.length_a   1.000
_cell.length_b   1.000
_cell.length_c   1.000
_cell.angle_alpha   90.00
_cell.angle_beta   90.00
_cell.angle_gamma   90.00
#
_symmetry.space_group_name_H-M   'P 1'
#
loop_
_entity.id
_entity.type
_entity.pdbx_description
1 polymer ?
#
loop_
_entity_poly.entity_id
_entity_poly.type
_entity_poly.pdbx_seq_one_letter_code
_entity_poly.pdbx_strand_id
1 'polypeptide(L)'
;MSRGRIQNMHRRTDAAEREAFETTIFSTRSGSGVLGSARWGDEVEILERGQSRSRVEAGVIEGWVANGDLVELHWVRRRGAGFTAPLYKNSTGSTKLFDLLWGDPVLVLTPGDSRHRVPARNWTGYVDKRDLSTTSLLEVYFIDVGQGDGVLVRFPDGRHLLLDGGYMRAKQPTGKSAADFVDWKFFKDYGLGRIRLDAVIASHCDADHYGGLWDVLRTDELAMAELDCAGTDIGGFYHAGVSWWRPGNRWLGNVKDGCFIDLLNDHDSLVEGLRPDAGRRLQGEWADFLREVRQSTSNVARLHVEAGATEAVFLEGFGEADGPVSLRVLAPVVHDINGVPGIKVLGTASQTAQNTNGHSALLRLDYGHARILLTGDLNKRSMQALLAEHQGREDVLACDVAKGCHHGSDDVSLAFLRAVNAAATVISSGDSAGHGHPRPAVVAASGVTGHVTVDEARDELLTPLVYSTEVERAVAVGRCNWIETAGYPHLGGLLDLRVYARDARYLPAEWKDDVAAKRTAASRIHYEETKPGALAPAKANRTWPGSYIVSGIIYGLVNVRTDGETIMCATMNDARRSWNVQAFPARF
;
A
#
# COMPACT_ATOMS: atom_id res chain seq x y z
N MET A 1 5.24 -5.92 28.71
CA MET A 1 5.80 -7.09 28.02
C MET A 1 6.34 -6.62 26.68
N SER A 2 7.45 -7.18 26.20
CA SER A 2 8.03 -6.76 24.91
C SER A 2 7.62 -7.73 23.81
N ARG A 3 7.43 -7.23 22.59
CA ARG A 3 7.16 -8.09 21.43
C ARG A 3 8.47 -8.56 20.83
N GLY A 4 8.43 -9.78 20.32
CA GLY A 4 9.52 -10.40 19.58
C GLY A 4 9.06 -10.93 18.24
N ARG A 5 10.01 -11.25 17.40
CA ARG A 5 9.79 -11.98 16.16
C ARG A 5 10.81 -13.10 16.03
N ILE A 6 10.37 -14.25 15.55
CA ILE A 6 11.24 -15.38 15.26
C ILE A 6 12.03 -15.09 13.99
N GLN A 7 13.29 -14.71 14.14
CA GLN A 7 14.20 -14.45 13.03
C GLN A 7 15.64 -14.73 13.46
N ASN A 8 16.31 -15.61 12.73
CA ASN A 8 17.73 -15.85 12.94
C ASN A 8 18.57 -14.78 12.23
N MET A 9 19.45 -14.13 12.99
CA MET A 9 20.25 -13.01 12.49
C MET A 9 21.29 -13.38 11.42
N HIS A 10 21.59 -14.67 11.23
CA HIS A 10 22.56 -15.16 10.23
C HIS A 10 21.94 -15.55 8.88
N ARG A 11 20.61 -15.68 8.77
CA ARG A 11 19.90 -16.24 7.60
C ARG A 11 19.00 -15.22 6.89
N ARG A 12 19.43 -13.96 6.86
CA ARG A 12 18.56 -12.83 6.50
C ARG A 12 18.43 -12.56 5.00
N THR A 13 19.34 -13.06 4.17
CA THR A 13 19.48 -12.54 2.80
C THR A 13 18.73 -13.33 1.74
N ASP A 14 18.24 -14.53 2.05
CA ASP A 14 17.60 -15.44 1.09
C ASP A 14 16.19 -15.85 1.55
N ALA A 15 15.22 -15.79 0.64
CA ALA A 15 13.84 -16.20 0.89
C ALA A 15 13.73 -17.70 1.20
N ALA A 16 14.52 -18.54 0.51
CA ALA A 16 14.51 -19.99 0.71
C ALA A 16 15.03 -20.36 2.12
N GLU A 17 16.06 -19.66 2.60
CA GLU A 17 16.56 -19.83 3.97
C GLU A 17 15.53 -19.41 5.02
N ARG A 18 14.79 -18.31 4.77
CA ARG A 18 13.71 -17.84 5.66
C ARG A 18 12.57 -18.86 5.70
N GLU A 19 12.19 -19.41 4.55
CA GLU A 19 11.09 -20.38 4.45
C GLU A 19 11.44 -21.72 5.13
N ALA A 20 12.67 -22.20 4.95
CA ALA A 20 13.15 -23.42 5.59
C ALA A 20 13.48 -23.26 7.09
N PHE A 21 13.38 -22.04 7.64
CA PHE A 21 13.76 -21.77 9.02
C PHE A 21 12.63 -22.12 9.99
N GLU A 22 12.98 -22.96 10.96
CA GLU A 22 12.13 -23.35 12.08
C GLU A 22 12.99 -23.41 13.35
N THR A 23 12.45 -22.90 14.46
CA THR A 23 13.07 -22.98 15.78
C THR A 23 12.19 -23.77 16.74
N THR A 24 12.80 -24.49 17.66
CA THR A 24 12.10 -25.33 18.65
C THR A 24 11.71 -24.50 19.87
N ILE A 25 10.48 -24.68 20.33
CA ILE A 25 9.98 -24.14 21.60
C ILE A 25 10.10 -25.22 22.67
N PHE A 26 10.89 -24.94 23.72
CA PHE A 26 11.16 -25.89 24.79
C PHE A 26 10.32 -25.63 26.05
N SER A 27 10.00 -26.66 26.83
CA SER A 27 9.31 -26.50 28.11
C SER A 27 10.20 -25.96 29.23
N THR A 28 11.52 -26.07 29.07
CA THR A 28 12.51 -25.61 30.06
C THR A 28 13.56 -24.69 29.46
N ARG A 29 14.12 -23.83 30.32
CA ARG A 29 15.19 -22.89 29.95
C ARG A 29 16.48 -23.59 29.49
N SER A 30 16.77 -24.78 30.00
CA SER A 30 17.93 -25.59 29.59
C SER A 30 17.79 -26.16 28.17
N GLY A 31 16.59 -26.13 27.57
CA GLY A 31 16.32 -26.69 26.26
C GLY A 31 15.95 -28.17 26.30
N SER A 32 15.35 -28.66 27.40
CA SER A 32 14.74 -29.99 27.46
C SER A 32 13.22 -29.91 27.39
N GLY A 33 12.62 -30.96 26.81
CA GLY A 33 11.18 -31.06 26.55
C GLY A 33 10.74 -30.19 25.38
N VAL A 34 10.24 -30.78 24.30
CA VAL A 34 9.74 -30.05 23.13
C VAL A 34 8.25 -29.81 23.31
N LEU A 35 7.83 -28.55 23.22
CA LEU A 35 6.42 -28.16 23.22
C LEU A 35 5.88 -27.94 21.81
N GLY A 36 6.76 -27.55 20.89
CA GLY A 36 6.41 -27.29 19.50
C GLY A 36 7.55 -26.57 18.79
N SER A 37 7.18 -25.83 17.75
CA SER A 37 8.10 -25.04 16.93
C SER A 37 7.46 -23.73 16.49
N ALA A 38 8.29 -22.78 16.08
CA ALA A 38 7.86 -21.55 15.43
C ALA A 38 8.70 -21.30 14.17
N ARG A 39 8.11 -20.64 13.19
CA ARG A 39 8.70 -20.37 11.88
C ARG A 39 9.22 -18.94 11.78
N TRP A 40 10.01 -18.69 10.75
CA TRP A 40 10.46 -17.34 10.46
C TRP A 40 9.30 -16.36 10.32
N GLY A 41 9.41 -15.22 11.01
CA GLY A 41 8.45 -14.14 10.94
C GLY A 41 7.32 -14.23 11.96
N ASP A 42 7.18 -15.36 12.66
CA ASP A 42 6.15 -15.50 13.71
C ASP A 42 6.41 -14.47 14.81
N GLU A 43 5.38 -13.68 15.12
CA GLU A 43 5.42 -12.73 16.23
C GLU A 43 5.14 -13.47 17.54
N VAL A 44 5.87 -13.11 18.59
CA VAL A 44 5.79 -13.72 19.92
C VAL A 44 5.77 -12.65 20.98
N GLU A 45 5.13 -12.93 22.11
CA GLU A 45 5.27 -12.10 23.31
C GLU A 45 6.46 -12.59 24.13
N ILE A 46 7.35 -11.68 24.53
CA ILE A 46 8.52 -12.00 25.35
C ILE A 46 8.14 -11.79 26.81
N LEU A 47 7.99 -12.91 27.52
CA LEU A 47 7.58 -12.95 28.92
C LEU A 47 8.77 -12.79 29.87
N GLU A 48 9.90 -13.44 29.57
CA GLU A 48 11.12 -13.37 30.38
C GLU A 48 12.38 -13.41 29.50
N ARG A 49 13.32 -12.48 29.74
CA ARG A 49 14.65 -12.52 29.11
C ARG A 49 15.61 -13.39 29.92
N GLY A 50 16.12 -14.46 29.30
CA GLY A 50 17.21 -15.25 29.86
C GLY A 50 18.53 -15.05 29.11
N GLN A 51 19.61 -15.65 29.62
CA GLN A 51 20.96 -15.50 29.07
C GLN A 51 21.12 -16.14 27.68
N SER A 52 20.65 -17.38 27.49
CA SER A 52 20.73 -18.12 26.22
C SER A 52 19.39 -18.36 25.55
N ARG A 53 18.31 -18.39 26.33
CA ARG A 53 16.92 -18.54 25.88
C ARG A 53 16.04 -17.53 26.58
N SER A 54 14.99 -17.09 25.90
CA SER A 54 13.94 -16.25 26.47
C SER A 54 12.64 -17.05 26.52
N ARG A 55 11.84 -16.81 27.55
CA ARG A 55 10.50 -17.37 27.66
C ARG A 55 9.55 -16.51 26.84
N VAL A 56 8.78 -17.15 25.97
CA VAL A 56 7.88 -16.50 25.02
C VAL A 56 6.53 -17.18 25.00
N GLU A 57 5.52 -16.42 24.62
CA GLU A 57 4.22 -16.93 24.18
C GLU A 57 4.14 -16.80 22.65
N ALA A 58 3.96 -17.92 21.97
CA ALA A 58 3.86 -18.04 20.52
C ALA A 58 2.52 -18.70 20.17
N GLY A 59 1.51 -17.90 19.83
CA GLY A 59 0.15 -18.37 19.69
C GLY A 59 -0.37 -18.93 21.02
N VAL A 60 -0.71 -20.23 21.04
CA VAL A 60 -1.18 -20.92 22.26
C VAL A 60 -0.07 -21.62 23.05
N ILE A 61 1.18 -21.56 22.57
CA ILE A 61 2.32 -22.24 23.17
C ILE A 61 3.16 -21.26 23.98
N GLU A 62 3.29 -21.54 25.27
CA GLU A 62 4.22 -20.83 26.14
C GLU A 62 5.46 -21.68 26.42
N GLY A 63 6.65 -21.17 26.13
CA GLY A 63 7.89 -21.92 26.31
C GLY A 63 9.15 -21.11 26.09
N TRP A 64 10.29 -21.79 25.90
CA TRP A 64 11.62 -21.18 25.81
C TRP A 64 12.19 -21.31 24.40
N VAL A 65 12.60 -20.18 23.82
CA VAL A 65 13.21 -20.09 22.48
C VAL A 65 14.65 -19.57 22.59
N ALA A 66 15.53 -20.03 21.71
CA ALA A 66 16.91 -19.56 21.62
C ALA A 66 16.97 -18.06 21.31
N ASN A 67 17.79 -17.31 22.07
CA ASN A 67 17.94 -15.87 21.85
C ASN A 67 18.52 -15.53 20.45
N GLY A 68 19.25 -16.46 19.82
CA GLY A 68 19.76 -16.28 18.45
C GLY A 68 18.69 -16.35 17.36
N ASP A 69 17.52 -16.91 17.70
CA ASP A 69 16.37 -17.09 16.81
C ASP A 69 15.24 -16.09 17.12
N LEU A 70 15.48 -15.14 18.03
CA LEU A 70 14.49 -14.19 18.53
C LEU A 70 15.04 -12.77 18.45
N VAL A 71 14.37 -11.89 17.71
CA VAL A 71 14.67 -10.45 17.67
C VAL A 71 13.58 -9.66 18.38
N GLU A 72 13.95 -8.59 19.08
CA GLU A 72 12.96 -7.69 19.68
C GLU A 72 12.34 -6.81 18.60
N LEU A 73 11.03 -6.59 18.70
CA LEU A 73 10.26 -5.79 17.77
C LEU A 73 9.70 -4.56 18.49
N HIS A 74 10.04 -3.39 17.95
CA HIS A 74 9.51 -2.09 18.36
C HIS A 74 8.95 -1.34 17.16
N TRP A 75 8.36 -0.18 17.43
CA TRP A 75 7.90 0.76 16.42
C TRP A 75 8.42 2.16 16.73
N VAL A 76 8.75 2.91 15.69
CA VAL A 76 9.09 4.34 15.84
C VAL A 76 7.91 5.07 16.46
N ARG A 77 8.14 5.81 17.54
CA ARG A 77 7.11 6.63 18.19
C ARG A 77 7.22 8.11 17.83
N ARG A 78 6.11 8.82 18.05
CA ARG A 78 6.09 10.28 18.03
C ARG A 78 6.88 10.86 19.22
N ARG A 79 7.52 12.00 18.99
CA ARG A 79 8.15 12.82 20.05
C ARG A 79 7.80 14.29 19.89
N GLY A 80 7.05 14.84 20.85
CA GLY A 80 6.48 16.18 20.71
C GLY A 80 5.66 16.26 19.42
N ALA A 81 5.94 17.26 18.58
CA ALA A 81 5.32 17.41 17.26
C ALA A 81 6.01 16.60 16.14
N GLY A 82 7.11 15.88 16.44
CA GLY A 82 7.90 15.15 15.44
C GLY A 82 7.40 13.74 15.17
N PHE A 83 7.25 13.40 13.88
CA PHE A 83 6.75 12.12 13.37
C PHE A 83 7.83 11.25 12.72
N THR A 84 9.10 11.55 12.96
CA THR A 84 10.21 10.78 12.41
C THR A 84 11.28 10.52 13.47
N ALA A 85 12.05 9.46 13.24
CA ALA A 85 13.22 9.11 14.04
C ALA A 85 14.45 8.94 13.14
N PRO A 86 15.60 9.55 13.46
CA PRO A 86 16.81 9.36 12.67
C PRO A 86 17.35 7.93 12.78
N LEU A 87 17.67 7.32 11.63
CA LEU A 87 18.60 6.21 11.59
C LEU A 87 20.03 6.75 11.53
N TYR A 88 20.79 6.57 12.60
CA TYR A 88 22.18 7.02 12.69
C TYR A 88 23.15 6.01 12.10
N LYS A 89 24.26 6.50 11.55
CA LYS A 89 25.34 5.65 11.04
C LYS A 89 26.07 4.90 12.17
N ASN A 90 26.24 5.55 13.33
CA ASN A 90 27.02 5.05 14.45
C ASN A 90 26.18 5.04 15.75
N SER A 91 26.61 4.25 16.73
CA SER A 91 25.99 4.18 18.07
C SER A 91 26.06 5.51 18.84
N THR A 92 26.99 6.39 18.48
CA THR A 92 27.15 7.75 19.01
C THR A 92 27.33 8.77 17.87
N GLY A 93 27.23 10.06 18.18
CA GLY A 93 27.34 11.14 17.20
C GLY A 93 26.03 11.43 16.44
N SER A 94 26.11 12.36 15.49
CA SER A 94 24.94 12.95 14.81
C SER A 94 24.79 12.60 13.34
N THR A 95 25.72 11.82 12.76
CA THR A 95 25.65 11.43 11.34
C THR A 95 24.42 10.57 11.07
N LYS A 96 23.45 11.16 10.37
CA LYS A 96 22.19 10.53 9.97
C LYS A 96 22.33 9.87 8.60
N LEU A 97 21.78 8.67 8.45
CA LEU A 97 21.62 7.98 7.17
C LEU A 97 20.33 8.46 6.48
N PHE A 98 19.18 8.30 7.15
CA PHE A 98 17.86 8.79 6.73
C PHE A 98 16.89 8.81 7.93
N ASP A 99 15.67 9.28 7.72
CA ASP A 99 14.61 9.30 8.73
C ASP A 99 13.64 8.11 8.55
N LEU A 100 13.42 7.39 9.64
CA LEU A 100 12.31 6.45 9.81
C LEU A 100 11.03 7.22 10.13
N LEU A 101 9.90 6.73 9.65
CA LEU A 101 8.60 7.36 9.82
C LEU A 101 7.87 6.79 11.06
N TRP A 102 7.00 7.58 11.69
CA TRP A 102 6.18 7.15 12.83
C TRP A 102 5.43 5.85 12.52
N GLY A 103 5.61 4.81 13.34
CA GLY A 103 5.07 3.48 13.09
C GLY A 103 5.95 2.57 12.23
N ASP A 104 7.12 3.00 11.74
CA ASP A 104 8.05 2.08 11.08
C ASP A 104 8.48 0.98 12.08
N PRO A 105 8.41 -0.31 11.70
CA PRO A 105 8.85 -1.40 12.56
C PRO A 105 10.37 -1.39 12.69
N VAL A 106 10.86 -1.70 13.89
CA VAL A 106 12.27 -1.69 14.26
C VAL A 106 12.63 -3.01 14.91
N LEU A 107 13.40 -3.82 14.18
CA LEU A 107 13.93 -5.10 14.65
C LEU A 107 15.27 -4.88 15.34
N VAL A 108 15.39 -5.17 16.62
CA VAL A 108 16.66 -4.95 17.35
C VAL A 108 17.61 -6.11 17.09
N LEU A 109 18.70 -5.83 16.36
CA LEU A 109 19.80 -6.78 16.16
C LEU A 109 20.66 -6.90 17.41
N THR A 110 21.05 -5.74 17.95
CA THR A 110 21.96 -5.67 19.08
C THR A 110 21.48 -4.58 20.02
N PRO A 111 21.08 -4.93 21.24
CA PRO A 111 20.83 -3.96 22.28
C PRO A 111 22.09 -3.14 22.58
N GLY A 112 21.99 -1.81 22.52
CA GLY A 112 23.02 -0.90 23.03
C GLY A 112 22.48 -0.12 24.21
N ASP A 113 23.28 0.74 24.85
CA ASP A 113 22.82 1.50 26.04
C ASP A 113 21.83 2.62 25.69
N SER A 114 22.21 3.47 24.72
CA SER A 114 21.41 4.62 24.26
C SER A 114 20.72 4.37 22.92
N ARG A 115 21.38 3.67 22.00
CA ARG A 115 20.85 3.33 20.67
C ARG A 115 20.92 1.84 20.43
N HIS A 116 19.86 1.30 19.82
CA HIS A 116 19.84 -0.06 19.31
C HIS A 116 20.46 -0.13 17.93
N ARG A 117 21.23 -1.19 17.64
CA ARG A 117 21.63 -1.51 16.27
C ARG A 117 20.48 -2.26 15.59
N VAL A 118 20.05 -1.78 14.44
CA VAL A 118 18.82 -2.25 13.76
C VAL A 118 19.05 -2.38 12.25
N PRO A 119 18.41 -3.33 11.56
CA PRO A 119 18.24 -3.21 10.12
C PRO A 119 17.17 -2.14 9.87
N ALA A 120 17.26 -1.46 8.74
CA ALA A 120 16.14 -0.69 8.24
C ALA A 120 16.27 -0.62 6.73
N ARG A 121 15.34 -1.30 6.04
CA ARG A 121 15.37 -1.41 4.58
C ARG A 121 16.73 -2.01 4.15
N ASN A 122 17.47 -1.36 3.25
CA ASN A 122 18.79 -1.83 2.81
C ASN A 122 19.97 -1.35 3.68
N TRP A 123 19.70 -0.72 4.82
CA TRP A 123 20.74 -0.18 5.69
C TRP A 123 20.80 -0.93 7.01
N THR A 124 21.98 -0.90 7.63
CA THR A 124 22.12 -1.22 9.05
C THR A 124 22.65 0.02 9.76
N GLY A 125 21.94 0.44 10.80
CA GLY A 125 22.25 1.66 11.53
C GLY A 125 21.82 1.56 12.98
N TYR A 126 21.65 2.72 13.60
CA TYR A 126 21.33 2.85 15.02
C TYR A 126 20.14 3.78 15.25
N VAL A 127 19.19 3.37 16.09
CA VAL A 127 18.02 4.18 16.47
C VAL A 127 18.04 4.41 17.98
N ASP A 128 17.72 5.63 18.41
CA ASP A 128 17.64 5.98 19.83
C ASP A 128 16.47 5.25 20.50
N LYS A 129 16.72 4.63 21.66
CA LYS A 129 15.67 3.91 22.40
C LYS A 129 14.47 4.78 22.73
N ARG A 130 14.70 6.07 22.96
CA ARG A 130 13.66 7.04 23.31
C ARG A 130 12.72 7.35 22.15
N ASP A 131 13.14 7.00 20.94
CA ASP A 131 12.35 7.15 19.72
C ASP A 131 11.58 5.86 19.37
N LEU A 132 11.59 4.86 20.26
CA LEU A 132 10.87 3.60 20.09
C LEU A 132 9.72 3.43 21.09
N SER A 133 8.71 2.67 20.69
CA SER A 133 7.62 2.17 21.53
C SER A 133 7.28 0.72 21.21
N THR A 134 6.33 0.16 21.95
CA THR A 134 5.75 -1.17 21.71
C THR A 134 4.39 -1.08 21.01
N THR A 135 3.96 0.13 20.61
CA THR A 135 2.64 0.36 20.02
C THR A 135 2.75 0.38 18.51
N SER A 136 2.08 -0.57 17.85
CA SER A 136 1.88 -0.60 16.41
C SER A 136 0.73 0.34 16.02
N LEU A 137 0.74 0.84 14.78
CA LEU A 137 -0.27 1.75 14.25
C LEU A 137 -1.17 1.04 13.24
N LEU A 138 -2.30 1.68 12.90
CA LEU A 138 -2.97 1.44 11.63
C LEU A 138 -2.20 2.20 10.56
N GLU A 139 -1.79 1.51 9.50
CA GLU A 139 -1.02 2.07 8.40
C GLU A 139 -1.73 1.79 7.07
N VAL A 140 -2.07 2.84 6.34
CA VAL A 140 -2.74 2.79 5.05
C VAL A 140 -1.82 3.41 4.00
N TYR A 141 -1.40 2.60 3.05
CA TYR A 141 -0.48 2.96 1.98
C TYR A 141 -1.26 3.10 0.68
N PHE A 142 -1.43 4.33 0.20
CA PHE A 142 -1.96 4.58 -1.14
C PHE A 142 -0.81 4.48 -2.14
N ILE A 143 -0.74 3.33 -2.80
CA ILE A 143 0.36 2.93 -3.66
C ILE A 143 0.26 3.69 -4.97
N ASP A 144 1.40 4.18 -5.44
CA ASP A 144 1.52 4.68 -6.80
C ASP A 144 1.58 3.50 -7.77
N VAL A 145 0.46 3.24 -8.41
CA VAL A 145 0.27 2.16 -9.39
C VAL A 145 0.10 2.70 -10.81
N GLY A 146 0.48 3.97 -11.04
CA GLY A 146 0.11 4.69 -12.25
C GLY A 146 -1.41 4.82 -12.37
N GLN A 147 -1.98 4.38 -13.49
CA GLN A 147 -3.43 4.37 -13.67
C GLN A 147 -4.07 3.27 -12.80
N GLY A 148 -5.00 3.67 -11.94
CA GLY A 148 -5.76 2.75 -11.11
C GLY A 148 -5.72 3.08 -9.63
N ASP A 149 -6.17 2.12 -8.83
CA ASP A 149 -6.12 2.16 -7.37
C ASP A 149 -5.28 1.00 -6.83
N GLY A 150 -4.54 1.25 -5.75
CA GLY A 150 -3.85 0.21 -4.99
C GLY A 150 -3.62 0.67 -3.56
N VAL A 151 -4.14 -0.08 -2.59
CA VAL A 151 -4.08 0.28 -1.17
C VAL A 151 -3.66 -0.93 -0.34
N LEU A 152 -2.49 -0.83 0.30
CA LEU A 152 -2.07 -1.79 1.32
C LEU A 152 -2.42 -1.23 2.69
N VAL A 153 -3.07 -2.03 3.53
CA VAL A 153 -3.37 -1.71 4.93
C VAL A 153 -2.63 -2.69 5.82
N ARG A 154 -1.89 -2.17 6.80
CA ARG A 154 -1.36 -2.95 7.93
C ARG A 154 -2.12 -2.56 9.19
N PHE A 155 -2.74 -3.54 9.81
CA PHE A 155 -3.48 -3.37 11.06
C PHE A 155 -2.52 -3.38 12.27
N PRO A 156 -2.89 -2.75 13.40
CA PRO A 156 -2.07 -2.73 14.61
C PRO A 156 -1.73 -4.12 15.16
N ASP A 157 -2.59 -5.10 14.93
CA ASP A 157 -2.43 -6.50 15.34
C ASP A 157 -1.56 -7.33 14.39
N GLY A 158 -1.05 -6.74 13.30
CA GLY A 158 -0.15 -7.39 12.36
C GLY A 158 -0.84 -8.01 11.15
N ARG A 159 -2.17 -7.97 11.07
CA ARG A 159 -2.91 -8.38 9.87
C ARG A 159 -2.70 -7.42 8.72
N HIS A 160 -2.90 -7.90 7.50
CA HIS A 160 -2.76 -7.11 6.28
C HIS A 160 -3.96 -7.26 5.35
N LEU A 161 -4.32 -6.16 4.70
CA LEU A 161 -5.32 -6.12 3.64
C LEU A 161 -4.72 -5.46 2.41
N LEU A 162 -4.99 -6.02 1.23
CA LEU A 162 -4.69 -5.39 -0.06
C LEU A 162 -6.01 -5.13 -0.79
N LEU A 163 -6.33 -3.86 -1.00
CA LEU A 163 -7.48 -3.40 -1.78
C LEU A 163 -6.98 -2.84 -3.11
N ASP A 164 -7.36 -3.48 -4.19
CA ASP A 164 -6.93 -3.15 -5.56
C ASP A 164 -5.38 -3.16 -5.72
N GLY A 165 -4.90 -3.01 -6.94
CA GLY A 165 -3.47 -3.05 -7.24
C GLY A 165 -3.02 -2.38 -8.54
N GLY A 166 -3.86 -1.59 -9.20
CA GLY A 166 -3.56 -1.01 -10.50
C GLY A 166 -3.68 -2.02 -11.63
N TYR A 167 -3.19 -1.64 -12.82
CA TYR A 167 -2.97 -2.59 -13.91
C TYR A 167 -1.87 -3.62 -13.60
N MET A 168 -1.94 -4.76 -14.28
CA MET A 168 -0.85 -5.74 -14.28
C MET A 168 0.47 -5.11 -14.75
N ARG A 169 1.61 -5.56 -14.20
CA ARG A 169 2.97 -5.14 -14.60
C ARG A 169 3.17 -5.10 -16.11
N ALA A 170 2.74 -6.16 -16.80
CA ALA A 170 2.89 -6.31 -18.25
C ALA A 170 2.14 -5.25 -19.08
N LYS A 171 1.19 -4.53 -18.46
CA LYS A 171 0.37 -3.48 -19.10
C LYS A 171 0.73 -2.08 -18.60
N GLN A 172 1.66 -1.98 -17.67
CA GLN A 172 2.11 -0.73 -17.09
C GLN A 172 3.33 -0.21 -17.88
N PRO A 173 3.39 1.08 -18.24
CA PRO A 173 4.58 1.68 -18.84
C PRO A 173 5.83 1.54 -17.95
N THR A 174 5.64 1.54 -16.64
CA THR A 174 6.70 1.38 -15.63
C THR A 174 7.17 -0.06 -15.48
N GLY A 175 6.37 -1.03 -15.96
CA GLY A 175 6.55 -2.46 -15.73
C GLY A 175 6.27 -2.88 -14.29
N LYS A 176 5.57 -2.07 -13.50
CA LYS A 176 5.37 -2.27 -12.06
C LYS A 176 3.92 -2.09 -11.66
N SER A 177 3.48 -2.76 -10.61
CA SER A 177 2.13 -2.66 -10.04
C SER A 177 2.21 -2.60 -8.51
N ALA A 178 1.06 -2.68 -7.82
CA ALA A 178 1.06 -2.77 -6.36
C ALA A 178 1.88 -3.96 -5.84
N ALA A 179 2.00 -5.04 -6.63
CA ALA A 179 2.75 -6.23 -6.27
C ALA A 179 4.21 -5.93 -5.93
N ASP A 180 4.87 -5.03 -6.66
CA ASP A 180 6.25 -4.62 -6.40
C ASP A 180 6.43 -3.93 -5.04
N PHE A 181 5.48 -3.06 -4.68
CA PHE A 181 5.52 -2.37 -3.39
C PHE A 181 5.22 -3.34 -2.25
N VAL A 182 4.22 -4.21 -2.42
CA VAL A 182 3.84 -5.21 -1.42
C VAL A 182 4.99 -6.18 -1.18
N ASP A 183 5.59 -6.74 -2.23
CA ASP A 183 6.75 -7.62 -2.12
C ASP A 183 7.91 -6.96 -1.38
N TRP A 184 8.27 -5.73 -1.78
CA TRP A 184 9.29 -4.95 -1.08
C TRP A 184 8.97 -4.75 0.40
N LYS A 185 7.71 -4.42 0.71
CA LYS A 185 7.26 -4.13 2.07
C LYS A 185 7.39 -5.36 2.96
N PHE A 186 6.95 -6.53 2.49
CA PHE A 186 7.07 -7.77 3.23
C PHE A 186 8.52 -8.25 3.31
N PHE A 187 9.24 -8.30 2.20
CA PHE A 187 10.56 -8.91 2.16
C PHE A 187 11.66 -8.04 2.77
N LYS A 188 11.72 -6.76 2.39
CA LYS A 188 12.83 -5.86 2.79
C LYS A 188 12.50 -5.06 4.05
N ASP A 189 11.28 -4.54 4.18
CA ASP A 189 10.93 -3.66 5.29
C ASP A 189 10.54 -4.47 6.54
N TYR A 190 9.61 -5.41 6.40
CA TYR A 190 9.20 -6.30 7.49
C TYR A 190 10.20 -7.45 7.71
N GLY A 191 11.01 -7.79 6.71
CA GLY A 191 11.96 -8.89 6.80
C GLY A 191 11.29 -10.27 6.82
N LEU A 192 10.15 -10.43 6.15
CA LEU A 192 9.38 -11.68 6.07
C LEU A 192 9.77 -12.49 4.83
N GLY A 193 9.53 -13.81 4.85
CA GLY A 193 9.85 -14.70 3.72
C GLY A 193 8.73 -14.81 2.67
N ARG A 194 7.50 -14.50 3.07
CA ARG A 194 6.29 -14.64 2.25
C ARG A 194 5.40 -13.40 2.43
N ILE A 195 4.62 -13.08 1.41
CA ILE A 195 3.55 -12.08 1.48
C ILE A 195 2.35 -12.76 2.16
N ARG A 196 1.86 -12.20 3.27
CA ARG A 196 0.70 -12.73 4.00
C ARG A 196 -0.39 -11.66 4.02
N LEU A 197 -1.51 -11.93 3.35
CA LEU A 197 -2.65 -11.00 3.25
C LEU A 197 -3.89 -11.67 3.82
N ASP A 198 -4.37 -11.20 4.96
CA ASP A 198 -5.58 -11.73 5.61
C ASP A 198 -6.84 -11.47 4.76
N ALA A 199 -6.85 -10.37 4.00
CA ALA A 199 -7.89 -10.04 3.05
C ALA A 199 -7.33 -9.43 1.76
N VAL A 200 -7.81 -9.91 0.62
CA VAL A 200 -7.60 -9.28 -0.68
C VAL A 200 -8.95 -8.84 -1.23
N ILE A 201 -9.06 -7.59 -1.64
CA ILE A 201 -10.32 -7.02 -2.10
C ILE A 201 -10.15 -6.43 -3.49
N ALA A 202 -11.00 -6.83 -4.44
CA ALA A 202 -11.21 -6.11 -5.69
C ALA A 202 -12.46 -5.23 -5.54
N SER A 203 -12.29 -3.91 -5.60
CA SER A 203 -13.41 -2.98 -5.46
C SER A 203 -14.45 -3.18 -6.56
N HIS A 204 -14.01 -3.47 -7.78
CA HIS A 204 -14.84 -3.89 -8.92
C HIS A 204 -13.99 -4.61 -9.98
N CYS A 205 -14.60 -4.98 -11.11
CA CYS A 205 -14.00 -5.86 -12.11
C CYS A 205 -13.31 -5.15 -13.30
N ASP A 206 -12.87 -3.90 -13.15
CA ASP A 206 -12.01 -3.24 -14.15
C ASP A 206 -10.51 -3.47 -13.85
N ALA A 207 -9.71 -3.55 -14.91
CA ALA A 207 -8.35 -4.10 -14.86
C ALA A 207 -7.31 -3.17 -14.21
N ASP A 208 -7.59 -1.88 -14.10
CA ASP A 208 -6.84 -0.90 -13.30
C ASP A 208 -7.09 -1.02 -11.79
N HIS A 209 -7.95 -1.96 -11.37
CA HIS A 209 -8.16 -2.26 -9.96
C HIS A 209 -7.59 -3.64 -9.62
N TYR A 210 -8.04 -4.70 -10.30
CA TYR A 210 -7.60 -6.05 -9.93
C TYR A 210 -6.26 -6.47 -10.56
N GLY A 211 -5.72 -5.72 -11.52
CA GLY A 211 -4.55 -6.14 -12.31
C GLY A 211 -3.31 -6.40 -11.47
N GLY A 212 -2.95 -5.52 -10.54
CA GLY A 212 -1.82 -5.76 -9.63
C GLY A 212 -2.11 -6.82 -8.57
N LEU A 213 -3.39 -7.05 -8.22
CA LEU A 213 -3.76 -8.21 -7.39
C LEU A 213 -3.43 -9.50 -8.12
N TRP A 214 -3.66 -9.56 -9.42
CA TRP A 214 -3.27 -10.71 -10.25
C TRP A 214 -1.77 -10.99 -10.12
N ASP A 215 -0.92 -9.98 -10.24
CA ASP A 215 0.52 -10.14 -10.11
C ASP A 215 0.97 -10.62 -8.71
N VAL A 216 0.21 -10.32 -7.66
CA VAL A 216 0.46 -10.81 -6.28
C VAL A 216 0.05 -12.28 -6.12
N LEU A 217 -1.03 -12.70 -6.78
CA LEU A 217 -1.62 -14.04 -6.60
C LEU A 217 -1.06 -15.10 -7.56
N ARG A 218 -0.46 -14.68 -8.68
CA ARG A 218 -0.01 -15.59 -9.74
C ARG A 218 1.18 -16.43 -9.26
N THR A 219 1.11 -17.74 -9.46
CA THR A 219 2.12 -18.69 -8.95
C THR A 219 2.93 -19.38 -10.04
N ASP A 220 2.83 -18.95 -11.30
CA ASP A 220 3.69 -19.49 -12.36
C ASP A 220 5.15 -19.08 -12.15
N GLU A 221 6.07 -19.87 -12.70
CA GLU A 221 7.52 -19.70 -12.50
C GLU A 221 8.02 -18.30 -12.86
N LEU A 222 7.47 -17.68 -13.92
CA LEU A 222 7.88 -16.32 -14.32
C LEU A 222 7.37 -15.27 -13.35
N ALA A 223 6.12 -15.39 -12.88
CA ALA A 223 5.60 -14.49 -11.86
C ALA A 223 6.38 -14.59 -10.54
N MET A 224 6.69 -15.82 -10.13
CA MET A 224 7.43 -16.06 -8.89
C MET A 224 8.86 -15.56 -8.95
N ALA A 225 9.50 -15.59 -10.12
CA ALA A 225 10.85 -15.03 -10.31
C ALA A 225 10.91 -13.50 -10.17
N GLU A 226 9.77 -12.79 -10.24
CA GLU A 226 9.69 -11.34 -10.04
C GLU A 226 9.57 -10.94 -8.56
N LEU A 227 9.26 -11.88 -7.66
CA LEU A 227 9.11 -11.62 -6.23
C LEU A 227 10.40 -11.95 -5.47
N ASP A 228 10.79 -11.07 -4.55
CA ASP A 228 11.80 -11.41 -3.53
C ASP A 228 11.21 -12.39 -2.50
N CYS A 229 9.91 -12.31 -2.20
CA CYS A 229 9.22 -13.27 -1.36
C CYS A 229 9.05 -14.63 -2.07
N ALA A 230 9.12 -15.72 -1.29
CA ALA A 230 8.95 -17.09 -1.79
C ALA A 230 7.53 -17.41 -2.28
N GLY A 231 6.56 -16.55 -2.01
CA GLY A 231 5.18 -16.71 -2.39
C GLY A 231 4.24 -15.81 -1.60
N THR A 232 2.95 -15.97 -1.91
CA THR A 232 1.84 -15.25 -1.30
C THR A 232 0.89 -16.24 -0.63
N ASP A 233 0.49 -15.95 0.60
CA ASP A 233 -0.57 -16.62 1.33
C ASP A 233 -1.72 -15.63 1.54
N ILE A 234 -2.95 -16.00 1.14
CA ILE A 234 -4.13 -15.14 1.33
C ILE A 234 -5.22 -15.80 2.18
N GLY A 235 -5.81 -15.04 3.10
CA GLY A 235 -6.87 -15.51 4.00
C GLY A 235 -8.26 -15.55 3.34
N GLY A 236 -8.55 -14.60 2.45
CA GLY A 236 -9.79 -14.56 1.68
C GLY A 236 -9.77 -13.53 0.57
N PHE A 237 -10.57 -13.76 -0.46
CA PHE A 237 -10.78 -12.84 -1.57
C PHE A 237 -12.21 -12.30 -1.56
N TYR A 238 -12.33 -10.98 -1.59
CA TYR A 238 -13.62 -10.30 -1.50
C TYR A 238 -13.84 -9.38 -2.70
N HIS A 239 -15.09 -9.25 -3.13
CA HIS A 239 -15.44 -8.47 -4.32
C HIS A 239 -16.86 -7.91 -4.26
N ALA A 240 -17.18 -6.95 -5.12
CA ALA A 240 -18.48 -6.28 -5.18
C ALA A 240 -19.64 -7.11 -5.80
N GLY A 241 -19.39 -8.34 -6.23
CA GLY A 241 -20.40 -9.22 -6.83
C GLY A 241 -20.77 -8.94 -8.29
N VAL A 242 -20.83 -7.68 -8.73
CA VAL A 242 -21.01 -7.34 -10.15
C VAL A 242 -19.83 -7.87 -10.96
N SER A 243 -20.11 -8.53 -12.08
CA SER A 243 -19.10 -9.26 -12.87
C SER A 243 -19.40 -9.20 -14.37
N TRP A 244 -18.40 -9.53 -15.19
CA TRP A 244 -18.57 -9.64 -16.64
C TRP A 244 -19.01 -11.05 -17.04
N TRP A 245 -20.25 -11.14 -17.51
CA TRP A 245 -20.93 -12.38 -17.91
C TRP A 245 -21.14 -12.47 -19.43
N ARG A 246 -21.31 -13.69 -19.97
CA ARG A 246 -21.79 -13.91 -21.35
C ARG A 246 -23.32 -13.92 -21.45
N PRO A 247 -23.90 -13.51 -22.60
CA PRO A 247 -23.26 -13.30 -23.90
C PRO A 247 -22.88 -11.83 -24.18
N GLY A 248 -21.59 -11.54 -24.36
CA GLY A 248 -21.09 -10.25 -24.87
C GLY A 248 -20.03 -9.62 -23.97
N ASN A 249 -19.03 -8.94 -24.55
CA ASN A 249 -17.72 -8.67 -23.91
C ASN A 249 -17.72 -7.90 -22.58
N ARG A 250 -18.78 -7.14 -22.24
CA ARG A 250 -18.91 -6.36 -20.99
C ARG A 250 -20.33 -6.39 -20.44
N TRP A 251 -21.04 -7.50 -20.58
CA TRP A 251 -22.41 -7.60 -20.09
C TRP A 251 -22.44 -7.91 -18.58
N LEU A 252 -23.25 -7.17 -17.83
CA LEU A 252 -23.36 -7.26 -16.36
C LEU A 252 -24.46 -8.21 -15.88
N GLY A 253 -25.11 -8.91 -16.81
CA GLY A 253 -26.14 -9.89 -16.51
C GLY A 253 -27.57 -9.38 -16.73
N ASN A 254 -28.52 -10.23 -16.38
CA ASN A 254 -29.93 -10.00 -16.48
C ASN A 254 -30.39 -8.93 -15.50
N VAL A 255 -31.41 -8.17 -15.91
CA VAL A 255 -32.09 -7.20 -15.08
C VAL A 255 -33.51 -7.67 -14.79
N LYS A 256 -33.90 -7.62 -13.52
CA LYS A 256 -35.26 -7.85 -13.06
C LYS A 256 -35.61 -6.76 -12.05
N ASP A 257 -36.79 -6.15 -12.20
CA ASP A 257 -37.28 -5.08 -11.33
C ASP A 257 -36.27 -3.95 -11.09
N GLY A 258 -35.52 -3.58 -12.15
CA GLY A 258 -34.51 -2.53 -12.11
C GLY A 258 -33.19 -2.92 -11.44
N CYS A 259 -32.97 -4.20 -11.09
CA CYS A 259 -31.75 -4.69 -10.47
C CYS A 259 -31.05 -5.76 -11.33
N PHE A 260 -29.71 -5.75 -11.36
CA PHE A 260 -28.92 -6.88 -11.83
C PHE A 260 -29.08 -8.05 -10.85
N ILE A 261 -29.40 -9.23 -11.37
CA ILE A 261 -29.65 -10.44 -10.58
C ILE A 261 -28.62 -11.55 -10.81
N ASP A 262 -27.73 -11.40 -11.80
CA ASP A 262 -26.61 -12.32 -11.96
C ASP A 262 -25.39 -11.75 -11.21
N LEU A 263 -25.19 -12.24 -10.00
CA LEU A 263 -24.13 -11.79 -9.11
C LEU A 263 -23.18 -12.95 -8.82
N LEU A 264 -21.89 -12.65 -8.77
CA LEU A 264 -20.90 -13.55 -8.22
C LEU A 264 -21.05 -13.46 -6.70
N ASN A 265 -21.21 -14.58 -6.00
CA ASN A 265 -21.56 -14.58 -4.57
C ASN A 265 -20.44 -15.12 -3.70
N ASP A 266 -19.98 -16.33 -4.02
CA ASP A 266 -19.04 -17.09 -3.23
C ASP A 266 -18.15 -17.98 -4.12
N HIS A 267 -17.32 -18.79 -3.48
CA HIS A 267 -16.43 -19.74 -4.16
C HIS A 267 -17.18 -20.73 -5.07
N ASP A 268 -18.37 -21.19 -4.70
CA ASP A 268 -19.13 -22.14 -5.52
C ASP A 268 -19.65 -21.48 -6.80
N SER A 269 -20.21 -20.27 -6.68
CA SER A 269 -20.64 -19.47 -7.84
C SER A 269 -19.46 -19.10 -8.77
N LEU A 270 -18.26 -18.90 -8.21
CA LEU A 270 -17.02 -18.71 -8.96
C LEU A 270 -16.67 -19.97 -9.75
N VAL A 271 -16.65 -21.13 -9.09
CA VAL A 271 -16.36 -22.42 -9.74
C VAL A 271 -17.36 -22.71 -10.85
N GLU A 272 -18.65 -22.49 -10.60
CA GLU A 272 -19.70 -22.64 -11.62
C GLU A 272 -19.50 -21.68 -12.79
N GLY A 273 -19.34 -20.39 -12.51
CA GLY A 273 -19.22 -19.34 -13.53
C GLY A 273 -18.00 -19.48 -14.42
N LEU A 274 -16.93 -20.13 -13.95
CA LEU A 274 -15.72 -20.41 -14.73
C LEU A 274 -15.84 -21.61 -15.67
N ARG A 275 -16.90 -22.42 -15.58
CA ARG A 275 -17.05 -23.60 -16.44
C ARG A 275 -17.32 -23.21 -17.89
N PRO A 276 -16.77 -23.94 -18.88
CA PRO A 276 -17.03 -23.69 -20.29
C PRO A 276 -18.51 -23.78 -20.67
N ASP A 277 -19.28 -24.65 -20.00
CA ASP A 277 -20.70 -24.96 -20.22
C ASP A 277 -21.66 -24.20 -19.29
N ALA A 278 -21.15 -23.28 -18.45
CA ALA A 278 -21.97 -22.54 -17.50
C ALA A 278 -23.09 -21.74 -18.20
N GLY A 279 -24.31 -21.81 -17.64
CA GLY A 279 -25.41 -20.96 -18.09
C GLY A 279 -25.11 -19.47 -17.93
N ARG A 280 -24.39 -19.12 -16.85
CA ARG A 280 -23.83 -17.78 -16.58
C ARG A 280 -22.31 -17.85 -16.55
N ARG A 281 -21.71 -17.79 -17.74
CA ARG A 281 -20.25 -17.92 -17.88
C ARG A 281 -19.55 -16.58 -17.68
N LEU A 282 -18.60 -16.53 -16.74
CA LEU A 282 -17.63 -15.44 -16.59
C LEU A 282 -16.78 -15.28 -17.86
N GLN A 283 -16.29 -14.08 -18.14
CA GLN A 283 -15.50 -13.85 -19.35
C GLN A 283 -14.37 -12.83 -19.20
N GLY A 284 -13.56 -12.78 -20.25
CA GLY A 284 -12.48 -11.81 -20.40
C GLY A 284 -11.40 -11.99 -19.35
N GLU A 285 -10.58 -10.96 -19.22
CA GLU A 285 -9.46 -10.97 -18.28
C GLU A 285 -9.91 -11.05 -16.82
N TRP A 286 -11.12 -10.60 -16.50
CA TRP A 286 -11.71 -10.80 -15.18
C TRP A 286 -11.88 -12.29 -14.85
N ALA A 287 -12.39 -13.08 -15.80
CA ALA A 287 -12.49 -14.53 -15.61
C ALA A 287 -11.12 -15.21 -15.51
N ASP A 288 -10.14 -14.72 -16.26
CA ASP A 288 -8.77 -15.25 -16.22
C ASP A 288 -8.12 -14.99 -14.86
N PHE A 289 -8.24 -13.77 -14.32
CA PHE A 289 -7.82 -13.43 -12.96
C PHE A 289 -8.52 -14.30 -11.90
N LEU A 290 -9.84 -14.48 -12.03
CA LEU A 290 -10.63 -15.29 -11.11
C LEU A 290 -10.21 -16.77 -11.09
N ARG A 291 -9.54 -17.29 -12.13
CA ARG A 291 -8.93 -18.63 -12.08
C ARG A 291 -7.71 -18.69 -11.17
N GLU A 292 -6.93 -17.61 -11.09
CA GLU A 292 -5.85 -17.51 -10.11
C GLU A 292 -6.43 -17.43 -8.70
N VAL A 293 -7.44 -16.57 -8.48
CA VAL A 293 -8.13 -16.46 -7.17
C VAL A 293 -8.61 -17.83 -6.67
N ARG A 294 -9.28 -18.61 -7.54
CA ARG A 294 -9.75 -19.97 -7.21
C ARG A 294 -8.61 -20.91 -6.79
N GLN A 295 -7.42 -20.74 -7.34
CA GLN A 295 -6.25 -21.54 -6.96
C GLN A 295 -5.60 -21.06 -5.66
N SER A 296 -5.67 -19.76 -5.39
CA SER A 296 -5.05 -19.13 -4.21
C SER A 296 -5.87 -19.28 -2.93
N THR A 297 -7.21 -19.35 -3.00
CA THR A 297 -8.07 -19.50 -1.81
C THR A 297 -9.42 -20.12 -2.12
N SER A 298 -9.97 -20.83 -1.13
CA SER A 298 -11.37 -21.28 -1.10
C SER A 298 -12.30 -20.28 -0.40
N ASN A 299 -11.77 -19.30 0.32
CA ASN A 299 -12.57 -18.27 0.99
C ASN A 299 -12.79 -17.11 0.01
N VAL A 300 -13.91 -17.17 -0.73
CA VAL A 300 -14.33 -16.14 -1.66
C VAL A 300 -15.72 -15.67 -1.26
N ALA A 301 -15.90 -14.36 -1.09
CA ALA A 301 -17.17 -13.80 -0.66
C ALA A 301 -17.49 -12.43 -1.27
N ARG A 302 -18.77 -12.22 -1.60
CA ARG A 302 -19.30 -10.94 -2.04
C ARG A 302 -19.51 -9.99 -0.86
N LEU A 303 -18.91 -8.81 -0.94
CA LEU A 303 -19.19 -7.69 -0.05
C LEU A 303 -20.57 -7.12 -0.36
N HIS A 304 -21.36 -6.88 0.67
CA HIS A 304 -22.66 -6.23 0.53
C HIS A 304 -23.17 -5.68 1.86
N VAL A 305 -24.13 -4.77 1.76
CA VAL A 305 -25.10 -4.45 2.81
C VAL A 305 -26.50 -4.67 2.26
N GLU A 306 -27.42 -5.11 3.12
CA GLU A 306 -28.83 -5.20 2.74
C GLU A 306 -29.48 -3.81 2.72
N ALA A 307 -30.36 -3.58 1.75
CA ALA A 307 -31.11 -2.33 1.66
C ALA A 307 -31.95 -2.09 2.92
N GLY A 308 -31.91 -0.86 3.43
CA GLY A 308 -32.55 -0.49 4.68
C GLY A 308 -31.85 -1.03 5.94
N ALA A 309 -30.69 -1.70 5.83
CA ALA A 309 -29.96 -2.16 6.99
C ALA A 309 -29.57 -1.00 7.91
N THR A 310 -29.84 -1.20 9.19
CA THR A 310 -29.46 -0.27 10.28
C THR A 310 -28.24 -0.76 11.05
N GLU A 311 -28.01 -2.07 11.05
CA GLU A 311 -26.86 -2.68 11.71
C GLU A 311 -25.60 -2.52 10.85
N ALA A 312 -24.47 -2.38 11.53
CA ALA A 312 -23.18 -2.29 10.87
C ALA A 312 -22.78 -3.67 10.33
N VAL A 313 -22.41 -3.72 9.05
CA VAL A 313 -21.82 -4.91 8.44
C VAL A 313 -20.32 -4.72 8.38
N PHE A 314 -19.59 -5.77 8.75
CA PHE A 314 -18.13 -5.78 8.75
C PHE A 314 -17.61 -6.85 7.80
N LEU A 315 -16.39 -6.66 7.31
CA LEU A 315 -15.67 -7.76 6.67
C LEU A 315 -15.49 -8.90 7.68
N GLU A 316 -15.64 -10.15 7.23
CA GLU A 316 -15.47 -11.33 8.08
C GLU A 316 -14.11 -11.32 8.79
N GLY A 317 -14.13 -11.45 10.11
CA GLY A 317 -12.94 -11.41 10.95
C GLY A 317 -12.39 -10.00 11.21
N PHE A 318 -13.01 -8.94 10.72
CA PHE A 318 -12.60 -7.54 10.98
C PHE A 318 -13.73 -6.72 11.61
N GLY A 319 -14.55 -7.36 12.44
CA GLY A 319 -15.54 -6.68 13.29
C GLY A 319 -14.91 -6.06 14.54
N GLU A 320 -15.71 -5.32 15.29
CA GLU A 320 -15.29 -4.65 16.54
C GLU A 320 -14.80 -5.64 17.62
N ALA A 321 -15.26 -6.89 17.56
CA ALA A 321 -14.82 -7.94 18.48
C ALA A 321 -13.50 -8.62 18.06
N ASP A 322 -13.08 -8.45 16.80
CA ASP A 322 -11.96 -9.20 16.22
C ASP A 322 -10.62 -8.46 16.32
N GLY A 323 -10.63 -7.20 16.75
CA GLY A 323 -9.41 -6.41 16.88
C GLY A 323 -9.65 -4.94 17.18
N PRO A 324 -8.58 -4.14 17.30
CA PRO A 324 -8.66 -2.72 17.64
C PRO A 324 -9.20 -1.85 16.49
N VAL A 325 -9.26 -2.39 15.28
CA VAL A 325 -9.73 -1.71 14.08
C VAL A 325 -10.82 -2.56 13.45
N SER A 326 -11.95 -1.94 13.15
CA SER A 326 -13.01 -2.61 12.39
C SER A 326 -13.02 -2.13 10.94
N LEU A 327 -13.39 -3.02 10.02
CA LEU A 327 -13.55 -2.73 8.60
C LEU A 327 -15.03 -2.88 8.22
N ARG A 328 -15.73 -1.75 8.14
CA ARG A 328 -17.15 -1.70 7.78
C ARG A 328 -17.34 -1.78 6.26
N VAL A 329 -18.33 -2.55 5.84
CA VAL A 329 -18.83 -2.60 4.46
C VAL A 329 -20.04 -1.68 4.37
N LEU A 330 -20.04 -0.75 3.41
CA LEU A 330 -21.12 0.22 3.18
C LEU A 330 -21.78 0.07 1.82
N ALA A 331 -21.08 -0.54 0.85
CA ALA A 331 -21.60 -0.84 -0.47
C ALA A 331 -20.84 -2.03 -1.08
N PRO A 332 -21.41 -2.76 -2.04
CA PRO A 332 -22.72 -2.53 -2.69
C PRO A 332 -23.95 -2.76 -1.82
N VAL A 333 -25.06 -2.10 -2.17
CA VAL A 333 -26.36 -2.28 -1.53
C VAL A 333 -27.16 -3.33 -2.30
N VAL A 334 -27.63 -4.35 -1.60
CA VAL A 334 -28.39 -5.49 -2.15
C VAL A 334 -29.87 -5.35 -1.78
N HIS A 335 -30.71 -5.65 -2.76
CA HIS A 335 -32.17 -5.65 -2.63
C HIS A 335 -32.70 -7.05 -2.85
N ASP A 336 -33.71 -7.46 -2.08
CA ASP A 336 -34.43 -8.69 -2.34
C ASP A 336 -35.44 -8.52 -3.49
N ILE A 337 -35.26 -9.29 -4.57
CA ILE A 337 -36.09 -9.28 -5.78
C ILE A 337 -36.91 -10.57 -5.85
N ASN A 338 -37.83 -10.71 -4.89
CA ASN A 338 -38.67 -11.89 -4.67
C ASN A 338 -37.85 -13.14 -4.33
N GLY A 339 -37.01 -13.07 -3.29
CA GLY A 339 -36.11 -14.15 -2.86
C GLY A 339 -34.82 -14.27 -3.67
N VAL A 340 -34.52 -13.30 -4.54
CA VAL A 340 -33.30 -13.27 -5.36
C VAL A 340 -32.53 -11.98 -5.06
N PRO A 341 -31.28 -12.05 -4.59
CA PRO A 341 -30.50 -10.85 -4.32
C PRO A 341 -30.21 -10.10 -5.63
N GLY A 342 -30.44 -8.79 -5.64
CA GLY A 342 -30.22 -7.93 -6.79
C GLY A 342 -29.55 -6.61 -6.41
N ILE A 343 -28.77 -6.06 -7.33
CA ILE A 343 -28.14 -4.73 -7.17
C ILE A 343 -28.76 -3.76 -8.18
N LYS A 344 -29.22 -2.59 -7.73
CA LYS A 344 -29.90 -1.59 -8.59
C LYS A 344 -29.06 -1.18 -9.78
N VAL A 345 -29.68 -1.14 -10.97
CA VAL A 345 -29.08 -0.56 -12.17
C VAL A 345 -28.96 0.96 -12.01
N LEU A 346 -27.76 1.50 -12.16
CA LEU A 346 -27.45 2.93 -12.08
C LEU A 346 -27.64 3.61 -13.43
N GLY A 347 -28.91 3.81 -13.82
CA GLY A 347 -29.30 4.35 -15.12
C GLY A 347 -29.88 3.30 -16.04
N THR A 348 -29.16 2.97 -17.11
CA THR A 348 -29.52 1.85 -18.00
C THR A 348 -28.51 0.73 -17.90
N ALA A 349 -28.96 -0.51 -18.13
CA ALA A 349 -28.11 -1.70 -18.07
C ALA A 349 -26.98 -1.69 -19.13
N SER A 350 -27.17 -0.94 -20.22
CA SER A 350 -26.18 -0.76 -21.29
C SER A 350 -25.03 0.18 -20.90
N GLN A 351 -25.18 0.98 -19.85
CA GLN A 351 -24.14 1.87 -19.32
C GLN A 351 -23.16 1.08 -18.45
N THR A 352 -22.50 0.09 -19.05
CA THR A 352 -21.76 -0.95 -18.32
C THR A 352 -20.62 -0.35 -17.51
N ALA A 353 -19.82 0.57 -18.05
CA ALA A 353 -18.77 1.25 -17.31
C ALA A 353 -19.31 2.01 -16.07
N GLN A 354 -20.38 2.78 -16.21
CA GLN A 354 -20.97 3.49 -15.07
C GLN A 354 -21.50 2.54 -13.99
N ASN A 355 -22.04 1.38 -14.39
CA ASN A 355 -22.53 0.39 -13.43
C ASN A 355 -21.38 -0.38 -12.77
N THR A 356 -20.33 -0.76 -13.51
CA THR A 356 -19.15 -1.41 -12.91
C THR A 356 -18.52 -0.50 -11.86
N ASN A 357 -18.16 0.74 -12.24
CA ASN A 357 -17.54 1.71 -11.35
C ASN A 357 -18.49 2.07 -10.18
N GLY A 358 -19.77 2.28 -10.50
CA GLY A 358 -20.79 2.68 -9.54
C GLY A 358 -21.12 1.64 -8.46
N HIS A 359 -20.78 0.37 -8.70
CA HIS A 359 -20.89 -0.70 -7.70
C HIS A 359 -19.54 -1.07 -7.08
N SER A 360 -18.57 -0.16 -7.11
CA SER A 360 -17.34 -0.31 -6.33
C SER A 360 -17.66 -0.59 -4.86
N ALA A 361 -16.90 -1.49 -4.24
CA ALA A 361 -16.94 -1.69 -2.79
C ALA A 361 -16.63 -0.38 -2.07
N LEU A 362 -17.51 0.02 -1.14
CA LEU A 362 -17.30 1.17 -0.26
C LEU A 362 -17.02 0.65 1.14
N LEU A 363 -15.83 0.94 1.65
CA LEU A 363 -15.34 0.42 2.91
C LEU A 363 -14.93 1.55 3.86
N ARG A 364 -15.08 1.34 5.16
CA ARG A 364 -14.60 2.29 6.18
C ARG A 364 -13.81 1.57 7.26
N LEU A 365 -12.57 2.02 7.49
CA LEU A 365 -11.77 1.62 8.64
C LEU A 365 -12.09 2.53 9.82
N ASP A 366 -12.44 1.95 10.95
CA ASP A 366 -12.65 2.66 12.21
C ASP A 366 -11.62 2.21 13.25
N TYR A 367 -10.81 3.16 13.76
CA TYR A 367 -9.82 2.91 14.81
C TYR A 367 -9.80 4.07 15.82
N GLY A 368 -10.22 3.83 17.06
CA GLY A 368 -10.39 4.92 18.03
C GLY A 368 -11.32 5.99 17.48
N HIS A 369 -10.84 7.23 17.41
CA HIS A 369 -11.55 8.37 16.83
C HIS A 369 -11.28 8.57 15.32
N ALA A 370 -10.42 7.76 14.72
CA ALA A 370 -10.03 7.87 13.32
C ALA A 370 -10.95 7.07 12.40
N ARG A 371 -11.42 7.72 11.33
CA ARG A 371 -12.19 7.07 10.26
C ARG A 371 -11.53 7.26 8.89
N ILE A 372 -11.32 6.18 8.16
CA ILE A 372 -10.74 6.21 6.80
C ILE A 372 -11.70 5.54 5.82
N LEU A 373 -12.13 6.26 4.79
CA LEU A 373 -13.08 5.80 3.78
C LEU A 373 -12.34 5.41 2.48
N LEU A 374 -12.60 4.19 1.99
CA LEU A 374 -12.04 3.65 0.75
C LEU A 374 -13.17 3.46 -0.26
N THR A 375 -13.14 4.20 -1.37
CA THR A 375 -14.32 4.39 -2.21
C THR A 375 -14.29 3.67 -3.56
N GLY A 376 -13.15 3.12 -3.97
CA GLY A 376 -12.93 2.71 -5.37
C GLY A 376 -13.38 3.80 -6.34
N ASP A 377 -14.17 3.38 -7.33
CA ASP A 377 -14.58 4.18 -8.48
C ASP A 377 -16.02 4.67 -8.46
N LEU A 378 -16.59 4.85 -7.26
CA LEU A 378 -17.92 5.45 -7.14
C LEU A 378 -18.04 6.71 -8.02
N ASN A 379 -19.13 6.78 -8.78
CA ASN A 379 -19.45 7.90 -9.65
C ASN A 379 -20.65 8.67 -9.10
N LYS A 380 -20.98 9.81 -9.71
CA LYS A 380 -22.06 10.69 -9.25
C LYS A 380 -23.37 9.96 -9.02
N ARG A 381 -23.74 8.99 -9.85
CA ARG A 381 -24.99 8.23 -9.72
C ARG A 381 -24.96 7.28 -8.53
N SER A 382 -23.87 6.54 -8.34
CA SER A 382 -23.76 5.67 -7.16
C SER A 382 -23.68 6.48 -5.88
N MET A 383 -22.97 7.60 -5.87
CA MET A 383 -22.93 8.53 -4.75
C MET A 383 -24.32 9.06 -4.37
N GLN A 384 -25.13 9.44 -5.37
CA GLN A 384 -26.52 9.88 -5.14
C GLN A 384 -27.40 8.74 -4.62
N ALA A 385 -27.23 7.52 -5.14
CA ALA A 385 -27.95 6.35 -4.66
C ALA A 385 -27.61 6.00 -3.21
N LEU A 386 -26.33 6.08 -2.84
CA LEU A 386 -25.86 5.85 -1.47
C LEU A 386 -26.38 6.92 -0.49
N LEU A 387 -26.39 8.19 -0.89
CA LEU A 387 -27.02 9.25 -0.08
C LEU A 387 -28.52 8.99 0.14
N ALA A 388 -29.23 8.52 -0.89
CA ALA A 388 -30.63 8.18 -0.76
C ALA A 388 -30.86 6.97 0.17
N GLU A 389 -29.99 5.96 0.10
CA GLU A 389 -30.05 4.77 0.97
C GLU A 389 -29.78 5.13 2.45
N HIS A 390 -28.91 6.12 2.68
CA HIS A 390 -28.57 6.61 4.01
C HIS A 390 -29.25 7.93 4.36
N GLN A 391 -30.42 8.22 3.77
CA GLN A 391 -31.14 9.47 4.04
C GLN A 391 -31.42 9.62 5.54
N GLY A 392 -30.92 10.71 6.14
CA GLY A 392 -31.00 10.98 7.58
C GLY A 392 -29.97 10.24 8.45
N ARG A 393 -29.03 9.52 7.83
CA ARG A 393 -27.90 8.79 8.45
C ARG A 393 -26.60 8.99 7.67
N GLU A 394 -26.44 10.14 7.02
CA GLU A 394 -25.31 10.42 6.12
C GLU A 394 -23.97 10.47 6.88
N ASP A 395 -23.98 10.59 8.20
CA ASP A 395 -22.81 10.52 9.08
C ASP A 395 -22.08 9.17 9.01
N VAL A 396 -22.73 8.12 8.49
CA VAL A 396 -22.08 6.85 8.17
C VAL A 396 -20.96 7.02 7.12
N LEU A 397 -21.06 8.04 6.26
CA LEU A 397 -20.07 8.35 5.23
C LEU A 397 -18.96 9.28 5.75
N ALA A 398 -19.18 9.94 6.89
CA ALA A 398 -18.25 10.92 7.42
C ALA A 398 -16.93 10.26 7.85
N CYS A 399 -15.81 10.82 7.41
CA CYS A 399 -14.48 10.30 7.69
C CYS A 399 -13.42 11.39 7.82
N ASP A 400 -12.26 11.05 8.37
CA ASP A 400 -11.09 11.93 8.43
C ASP A 400 -10.29 11.90 7.14
N VAL A 401 -10.09 10.71 6.59
CA VAL A 401 -9.34 10.48 5.36
C VAL A 401 -10.22 9.76 4.35
N ALA A 402 -10.33 10.28 3.14
CA ALA A 402 -11.02 9.62 2.05
C ALA A 402 -10.06 9.29 0.91
N LYS A 403 -10.16 8.08 0.35
CA LYS A 403 -9.73 7.85 -1.02
C LYS A 403 -10.66 8.66 -1.94
N GLY A 404 -10.13 9.55 -2.76
CA GLY A 404 -10.88 10.26 -3.80
C GLY A 404 -11.42 9.31 -4.88
N CYS A 405 -12.70 9.43 -5.21
CA CYS A 405 -13.37 8.46 -6.09
C CYS A 405 -12.88 8.53 -7.55
N HIS A 406 -12.88 7.38 -8.23
CA HIS A 406 -12.70 7.25 -9.69
C HIS A 406 -11.47 8.00 -10.18
N HIS A 407 -10.35 7.73 -9.52
CA HIS A 407 -9.04 8.37 -9.72
C HIS A 407 -9.01 9.90 -9.72
N GLY A 408 -10.06 10.55 -9.24
CA GLY A 408 -10.23 12.00 -9.33
C GLY A 408 -10.96 12.49 -10.59
N SER A 409 -11.87 11.69 -11.13
CA SER A 409 -12.85 12.10 -12.13
C SER A 409 -13.71 13.28 -11.64
N ASP A 410 -14.26 14.07 -12.56
CA ASP A 410 -15.26 15.11 -12.27
C ASP A 410 -16.70 14.56 -12.25
N ASP A 411 -16.89 13.26 -12.50
CA ASP A 411 -18.17 12.58 -12.33
C ASP A 411 -18.45 12.26 -10.85
N VAL A 412 -18.55 13.32 -10.03
CA VAL A 412 -18.72 13.24 -8.57
C VAL A 412 -19.94 14.03 -8.09
N SER A 413 -20.50 13.64 -6.96
CA SER A 413 -21.59 14.36 -6.27
C SER A 413 -21.02 15.24 -5.16
N LEU A 414 -21.19 16.57 -5.27
CA LEU A 414 -20.75 17.49 -4.21
C LEU A 414 -21.49 17.28 -2.88
N ALA A 415 -22.76 16.82 -2.93
CA ALA A 415 -23.51 16.46 -1.73
C ALA A 415 -22.86 15.27 -1.00
N PHE A 416 -22.33 14.31 -1.76
CA PHE A 416 -21.63 13.15 -1.20
C PHE A 416 -20.29 13.57 -0.60
N LEU A 417 -19.51 14.39 -1.32
CA LEU A 417 -18.25 14.91 -0.77
C LEU A 417 -18.46 15.74 0.51
N ARG A 418 -19.57 16.47 0.62
CA ARG A 418 -19.98 17.18 1.85
C ARG A 418 -20.38 16.24 2.98
N ALA A 419 -21.06 15.13 2.69
CA ALA A 419 -21.39 14.11 3.69
C ALA A 419 -20.13 13.40 4.20
N VAL A 420 -19.18 13.13 3.31
CA VAL A 420 -17.86 12.56 3.64
C VAL A 420 -17.04 13.51 4.52
N ASN A 421 -17.07 14.82 4.23
CA ASN A 421 -16.45 15.87 5.04
C ASN A 421 -14.99 15.56 5.48
N ALA A 422 -14.19 15.05 4.53
CA ALA A 422 -12.83 14.59 4.79
C ALA A 422 -11.89 15.75 5.15
N ALA A 423 -10.99 15.53 6.12
CA ALA A 423 -9.88 16.43 6.43
C ALA A 423 -8.69 16.18 5.50
N ALA A 424 -8.54 14.97 4.96
CA ALA A 424 -7.60 14.67 3.90
C ALA A 424 -8.25 13.80 2.80
N THR A 425 -8.04 14.16 1.54
CA THR A 425 -8.43 13.34 0.39
C THR A 425 -7.18 12.88 -0.34
N VAL A 426 -7.04 11.56 -0.53
CA VAL A 426 -5.95 10.95 -1.30
C VAL A 426 -6.50 10.45 -2.63
N ILE A 427 -6.07 11.06 -3.73
CA ILE A 427 -6.52 10.71 -5.08
C ILE A 427 -5.49 9.80 -5.72
N SER A 428 -5.85 8.55 -5.98
CA SER A 428 -4.98 7.65 -6.75
C SER A 428 -5.19 7.91 -8.24
N SER A 429 -4.20 8.46 -8.95
CA SER A 429 -4.34 8.84 -10.37
C SER A 429 -3.12 8.43 -11.19
N GLY A 430 -3.25 8.42 -12.52
CA GLY A 430 -2.21 8.07 -13.51
C GLY A 430 -2.27 8.93 -14.80
N ASP A 431 -1.11 9.15 -15.46
CA ASP A 431 -0.91 10.01 -16.63
C ASP A 431 -1.02 9.14 -17.86
N SER A 432 -2.24 8.64 -18.04
CA SER A 432 -2.60 7.89 -19.23
C SER A 432 -3.21 8.83 -20.27
N ALA A 433 -2.64 8.84 -21.47
CA ALA A 433 -3.15 9.62 -22.59
C ALA A 433 -4.62 9.22 -22.88
N GLY A 434 -5.56 10.09 -22.52
CA GLY A 434 -7.00 9.89 -22.66
C GLY A 434 -7.81 9.96 -21.36
N HIS A 435 -7.20 9.73 -20.19
CA HIS A 435 -7.87 9.69 -18.88
C HIS A 435 -7.19 10.63 -17.87
N GLY A 436 -6.81 11.84 -18.29
CA GLY A 436 -6.06 12.78 -17.44
C GLY A 436 -6.81 13.13 -16.16
N HIS A 437 -6.41 12.50 -15.05
CA HIS A 437 -6.91 12.68 -13.69
C HIS A 437 -5.71 13.00 -12.77
N PRO A 438 -5.91 13.68 -11.62
CA PRO A 438 -7.16 14.24 -11.14
C PRO A 438 -7.65 15.41 -12.01
N ARG A 439 -8.97 15.53 -12.16
CA ARG A 439 -9.57 16.72 -12.77
C ARG A 439 -9.43 17.91 -11.81
N PRO A 440 -9.06 19.12 -12.28
CA PRO A 440 -8.97 20.30 -11.41
C PRO A 440 -10.25 20.58 -10.62
N ALA A 441 -11.41 20.26 -11.20
CA ALA A 441 -12.71 20.40 -10.54
C ALA A 441 -12.83 19.52 -9.28
N VAL A 442 -12.31 18.29 -9.28
CA VAL A 442 -12.39 17.40 -8.11
C VAL A 442 -11.42 17.84 -7.01
N VAL A 443 -10.25 18.36 -7.39
CA VAL A 443 -9.26 18.90 -6.45
C VAL A 443 -9.84 20.10 -5.72
N ALA A 444 -10.44 21.03 -6.49
CA ALA A 444 -11.15 22.17 -5.94
C ALA A 444 -12.36 21.74 -5.07
N ALA A 445 -13.17 20.80 -5.57
CA ALA A 445 -14.31 20.26 -4.83
C ALA A 445 -13.88 19.70 -3.47
N SER A 446 -12.84 18.87 -3.44
CA SER A 446 -12.30 18.29 -2.20
C SER A 446 -11.88 19.36 -1.19
N GLY A 447 -11.25 20.44 -1.66
CA GLY A 447 -10.84 21.57 -0.82
C GLY A 447 -12.00 22.41 -0.28
N VAL A 448 -13.14 22.49 -0.98
CA VAL A 448 -14.30 23.33 -0.56
C VAL A 448 -15.44 22.55 0.10
N THR A 449 -15.49 21.23 -0.05
CA THR A 449 -16.50 20.37 0.59
C THR A 449 -15.94 19.57 1.77
N GLY A 450 -14.62 19.48 1.90
CA GLY A 450 -13.98 18.82 3.03
C GLY A 450 -14.01 19.66 4.31
N HIS A 451 -13.39 19.11 5.36
CA HIS A 451 -13.36 19.74 6.67
C HIS A 451 -12.46 20.98 6.71
N VAL A 452 -13.06 22.14 6.93
CA VAL A 452 -12.37 23.41 7.15
C VAL A 452 -12.46 23.78 8.62
N THR A 453 -11.34 24.17 9.22
CA THR A 453 -11.28 24.74 10.58
C THR A 453 -10.47 26.03 10.59
N VAL A 454 -10.47 26.74 11.72
CA VAL A 454 -9.66 27.95 11.93
C VAL A 454 -8.62 27.63 12.98
N ASP A 455 -7.34 27.88 12.67
CA ASP A 455 -6.28 27.93 13.67
C ASP A 455 -6.31 29.31 14.32
N GLU A 456 -6.99 29.44 15.47
CA GLU A 456 -7.12 30.70 16.20
C GLU A 456 -5.78 31.28 16.66
N ALA A 457 -4.76 30.43 16.86
CA ALA A 457 -3.44 30.89 17.30
C ALA A 457 -2.64 31.52 16.15
N ARG A 458 -2.90 31.09 14.91
CA ARG A 458 -2.25 31.62 13.69
C ARG A 458 -3.12 32.59 12.91
N ASP A 459 -4.41 32.69 13.24
CA ASP A 459 -5.42 33.43 12.46
C ASP A 459 -5.48 32.95 11.00
N GLU A 460 -5.46 31.63 10.80
CA GLU A 460 -5.39 30.98 9.49
C GLU A 460 -6.53 29.96 9.30
N LEU A 461 -7.06 29.89 8.07
CA LEU A 461 -7.96 28.80 7.68
C LEU A 461 -7.14 27.53 7.42
N LEU A 462 -7.46 26.47 8.15
CA LEU A 462 -6.97 25.12 7.88
C LEU A 462 -7.92 24.45 6.90
N THR A 463 -7.48 24.37 5.64
CA THR A 463 -8.22 23.72 4.57
C THR A 463 -7.91 22.22 4.52
N PRO A 464 -8.83 21.40 3.95
CA PRO A 464 -8.58 20.00 3.69
C PRO A 464 -7.27 19.77 2.93
N LEU A 465 -6.54 18.73 3.31
CA LEU A 465 -5.35 18.28 2.59
C LEU A 465 -5.79 17.49 1.35
N VAL A 466 -5.21 17.79 0.20
CA VAL A 466 -5.45 17.01 -1.03
C VAL A 466 -4.13 16.45 -1.51
N TYR A 467 -4.03 15.13 -1.49
CA TYR A 467 -2.91 14.37 -2.02
C TYR A 467 -3.30 13.73 -3.33
N SER A 468 -2.33 13.54 -4.21
CA SER A 468 -2.46 12.73 -5.41
C SER A 468 -1.32 11.74 -5.43
N THR A 469 -1.58 10.46 -5.71
CA THR A 469 -0.50 9.49 -5.88
C THR A 469 0.29 9.80 -7.12
N GLU A 470 -0.33 10.38 -8.14
CA GLU A 470 0.41 10.88 -9.27
C GLU A 470 0.33 12.40 -9.35
N VAL A 471 1.36 13.01 -8.75
CA VAL A 471 2.03 14.13 -9.39
C VAL A 471 3.51 13.73 -9.46
N GLU A 472 3.80 12.72 -10.27
CA GLU A 472 5.15 12.50 -10.78
C GLU A 472 5.56 13.77 -11.52
N ARG A 473 6.39 14.59 -10.87
CA ARG A 473 7.21 15.54 -11.60
C ARG A 473 8.64 15.30 -11.20
N ALA A 474 9.42 14.86 -12.17
CA ALA A 474 10.79 15.33 -12.27
C ALA A 474 10.75 16.86 -12.17
N VAL A 475 11.08 17.43 -11.01
CA VAL A 475 11.14 18.89 -10.86
C VAL A 475 12.28 19.49 -11.71
N ALA A 476 13.20 18.64 -12.18
CA ALA A 476 14.19 19.00 -13.18
C ALA A 476 14.51 17.81 -14.10
N VAL A 477 14.31 18.02 -15.40
CA VAL A 477 14.80 17.16 -16.49
C VAL A 477 15.86 17.93 -17.26
N GLY A 478 17.07 17.40 -17.34
CA GLY A 478 18.20 18.07 -18.00
C GLY A 478 18.98 17.10 -18.88
N ARG A 479 19.67 17.65 -19.88
CA ARG A 479 20.75 16.90 -20.54
C ARG A 479 21.94 16.88 -19.60
N CYS A 480 22.63 15.74 -19.52
CA CYS A 480 23.89 15.72 -18.84
C CYS A 480 24.95 16.45 -19.67
N ASN A 481 25.44 17.57 -19.16
CA ASN A 481 26.33 18.46 -19.91
C ASN A 481 27.82 18.20 -19.63
N TRP A 482 28.17 17.74 -18.42
CA TRP A 482 29.54 17.42 -18.02
C TRP A 482 29.55 16.48 -16.79
N ILE A 483 30.69 15.85 -16.51
CA ILE A 483 30.91 14.97 -15.36
C ILE A 483 32.18 15.45 -14.65
N GLU A 484 32.12 15.65 -13.32
CA GLU A 484 33.32 15.86 -12.49
C GLU A 484 33.72 14.55 -11.82
N THR A 485 35.00 14.21 -11.92
CA THR A 485 35.64 13.20 -11.07
C THR A 485 36.35 13.91 -9.92
N ALA A 486 35.83 13.82 -8.70
CA ALA A 486 36.51 14.39 -7.53
C ALA A 486 37.60 13.42 -7.03
N GLY A 487 38.85 13.73 -7.37
CA GLY A 487 40.08 13.27 -6.72
C GLY A 487 40.19 11.80 -6.30
N TYR A 488 40.63 10.91 -7.21
CA TYR A 488 41.47 9.75 -6.86
C TYR A 488 42.19 9.20 -8.11
N PRO A 489 43.49 8.88 -8.03
CA PRO A 489 44.21 8.16 -9.08
C PRO A 489 44.14 6.63 -8.84
N HIS A 490 43.86 5.90 -9.93
CA HIS A 490 44.20 4.50 -10.25
C HIS A 490 43.17 3.35 -10.17
N LEU A 491 43.11 2.64 -11.31
CA LEU A 491 43.09 1.18 -11.54
C LEU A 491 41.98 0.32 -10.87
N GLY A 492 40.95 0.00 -11.66
CA GLY A 492 40.30 -1.31 -11.61
C GLY A 492 38.97 -1.45 -10.86
N GLY A 493 38.32 -0.37 -10.41
CA GLY A 493 37.04 -0.45 -9.69
C GLY A 493 36.17 0.78 -9.92
N LEU A 494 34.85 0.58 -9.83
CA LEU A 494 33.76 1.53 -10.12
C LEU A 494 34.05 2.99 -9.71
N LEU A 495 33.78 3.89 -10.66
CA LEU A 495 33.86 5.33 -10.52
C LEU A 495 32.59 5.86 -9.83
N ASP A 496 32.73 6.52 -8.68
CA ASP A 496 31.62 7.19 -7.99
C ASP A 496 31.43 8.58 -8.61
N LEU A 497 30.36 8.76 -9.39
CA LEU A 497 30.09 9.99 -10.15
C LEU A 497 28.91 10.76 -9.57
N ARG A 498 29.13 12.04 -9.22
CA ARG A 498 28.04 12.99 -8.93
C ARG A 498 27.77 13.83 -10.17
N VAL A 499 26.50 13.87 -10.58
CA VAL A 499 26.07 14.59 -11.78
C VAL A 499 25.23 15.82 -11.42
N TYR A 500 25.59 16.99 -11.95
CA TYR A 500 24.85 18.24 -11.79
C TYR A 500 24.35 18.76 -13.15
N ALA A 501 23.09 19.19 -13.22
CA ALA A 501 22.56 19.91 -14.36
C ALA A 501 22.77 21.43 -14.18
N ARG A 502 23.55 22.08 -15.05
CA ARG A 502 23.54 23.54 -15.16
C ARG A 502 23.72 24.04 -16.60
N ASP A 503 23.09 25.20 -16.82
CA ASP A 503 22.94 25.98 -18.04
C ASP A 503 24.28 26.56 -18.55
N ALA A 504 24.54 26.44 -19.86
CA ALA A 504 25.80 26.79 -20.53
C ALA A 504 26.17 28.29 -20.49
N ARG A 505 25.24 29.16 -20.07
CA ARG A 505 25.46 30.62 -19.96
C ARG A 505 26.48 31.01 -18.88
N TYR A 506 26.79 30.12 -17.94
CA TYR A 506 27.68 30.38 -16.80
C TYR A 506 29.06 29.71 -16.88
N LEU A 507 29.48 29.26 -18.07
CA LEU A 507 30.80 28.69 -18.28
C LEU A 507 31.88 29.79 -18.39
N PRO A 508 33.04 29.63 -17.70
CA PRO A 508 34.23 30.45 -17.94
C PRO A 508 34.61 30.42 -19.43
N ALA A 509 35.07 31.54 -19.97
CA ALA A 509 35.29 31.70 -21.42
C ALA A 509 36.28 30.67 -21.97
N GLU A 510 37.27 30.30 -21.18
CA GLU A 510 38.28 29.28 -21.47
C GLU A 510 37.73 27.85 -21.70
N TRP A 511 36.46 27.56 -21.33
CA TRP A 511 35.88 26.20 -21.43
C TRP A 511 34.88 26.07 -22.58
N LYS A 512 34.66 27.12 -23.36
CA LYS A 512 33.69 27.13 -24.47
C LYS A 512 34.22 26.44 -25.73
N ASP A 513 35.53 26.46 -25.95
CA ASP A 513 36.14 25.95 -27.19
C ASP A 513 36.38 24.42 -27.16
N ASP A 514 36.37 23.79 -25.98
CA ASP A 514 36.69 22.36 -25.80
C ASP A 514 35.44 21.43 -25.83
N VAL A 515 34.24 22.00 -25.98
CA VAL A 515 32.97 21.24 -25.99
C VAL A 515 32.69 20.58 -27.35
N ALA A 516 33.22 21.14 -28.43
CA ALA A 516 32.99 20.60 -29.78
C ALA A 516 33.79 19.30 -30.04
N ALA A 517 34.95 19.12 -29.38
CA ALA A 517 35.87 18.01 -29.64
C ALA A 517 35.60 16.73 -28.80
N LYS A 518 34.78 16.81 -27.75
CA LYS A 518 34.46 15.67 -26.86
C LYS A 518 33.11 15.01 -27.16
N ARG A 519 32.55 15.22 -28.35
CA ARG A 519 31.53 14.31 -28.89
C ARG A 519 32.24 13.03 -29.33
N THR A 520 31.72 11.89 -28.88
CA THR A 520 32.06 10.52 -29.31
C THR A 520 33.36 9.90 -28.80
N ALA A 521 33.31 9.39 -27.58
CA ALA A 521 33.62 7.98 -27.34
C ALA A 521 32.39 7.37 -26.68
N ALA A 522 32.00 6.14 -27.07
CA ALA A 522 30.84 5.42 -26.52
C ALA A 522 31.05 5.12 -25.03
N SER A 523 30.90 6.14 -24.20
CA SER A 523 31.01 6.05 -22.75
C SER A 523 29.69 5.48 -22.24
N ARG A 524 29.77 4.35 -21.55
CA ARG A 524 28.62 3.75 -20.87
C ARG A 524 28.52 4.42 -19.51
N ILE A 525 27.37 5.03 -19.20
CA ILE A 525 27.08 5.43 -17.83
C ILE A 525 26.72 4.16 -17.10
N HIS A 526 27.37 3.89 -15.97
CA HIS A 526 26.85 2.97 -14.99
C HIS A 526 26.04 3.82 -14.00
N TYR A 527 24.74 3.58 -13.92
CA TYR A 527 23.86 4.37 -13.06
C TYR A 527 23.01 3.47 -12.20
N GLU A 528 22.54 4.05 -11.12
CA GLU A 528 21.60 3.44 -10.18
C GLU A 528 20.21 4.00 -10.51
N GLU A 529 19.38 3.18 -11.16
CA GLU A 529 18.03 3.53 -11.58
C GLU A 529 17.04 3.17 -10.49
N THR A 530 16.34 4.17 -9.96
CA THR A 530 15.21 3.95 -9.05
C THR A 530 13.94 4.11 -9.88
N LYS A 531 13.42 3.01 -10.42
CA LYS A 531 12.16 3.01 -11.18
C LYS A 531 11.00 3.41 -10.25
N PRO A 532 9.91 4.03 -10.76
CA PRO A 532 8.69 4.29 -9.98
C PRO A 532 8.29 3.08 -9.14
N GLY A 533 7.85 3.22 -7.89
CA GLY A 533 7.57 2.07 -7.01
C GLY A 533 8.77 1.27 -6.43
N ALA A 534 10.03 1.46 -6.88
CA ALA A 534 11.21 0.88 -6.19
C ALA A 534 11.83 1.84 -5.17
N LEU A 535 12.06 1.38 -3.95
CA LEU A 535 12.81 2.14 -2.93
C LEU A 535 14.32 1.86 -2.96
N ALA A 536 14.77 1.01 -3.88
CA ALA A 536 16.16 0.64 -4.09
C ALA A 536 16.58 0.91 -5.53
N PRO A 537 17.75 1.52 -5.76
CA PRO A 537 18.27 1.69 -7.10
C PRO A 537 18.82 0.37 -7.67
N ALA A 538 18.52 0.08 -8.94
CA ALA A 538 19.11 -1.04 -9.69
C ALA A 538 20.31 -0.56 -10.53
N LYS A 539 21.37 -1.35 -10.60
CA LYS A 539 22.53 -1.03 -11.46
C LYS A 539 22.18 -1.26 -12.92
N ALA A 540 22.25 -0.19 -13.71
CA ALA A 540 21.97 -0.20 -15.14
C ALA A 540 23.11 0.46 -15.92
N ASN A 541 23.13 0.26 -17.24
CA ASN A 541 24.01 1.03 -18.11
C ASN A 541 23.36 1.46 -19.42
N ARG A 542 23.70 2.66 -19.88
CA ARG A 542 23.23 3.22 -21.16
C ARG A 542 24.35 3.98 -21.86
N THR A 543 24.28 4.01 -23.19
CA THR A 543 25.20 4.78 -24.03
C THR A 543 24.89 6.27 -23.88
N TRP A 544 25.91 7.06 -23.55
CA TRP A 544 25.82 8.48 -23.18
C TRP A 544 25.08 9.42 -24.14
N PRO A 545 25.27 9.39 -25.47
CA PRO A 545 24.78 10.44 -26.35
C PRO A 545 23.27 10.29 -26.59
N GLY A 546 22.45 10.79 -25.65
CA GLY A 546 20.99 10.77 -25.74
C GLY A 546 20.25 10.62 -24.41
N SER A 547 20.95 10.38 -23.30
CA SER A 547 20.31 10.16 -22.00
C SER A 547 19.92 11.47 -21.31
N TYR A 548 18.65 11.60 -20.92
CA TYR A 548 18.17 12.65 -20.01
C TYR A 548 18.42 12.24 -18.56
N ILE A 549 18.73 13.21 -17.72
CA ILE A 549 18.82 13.02 -16.28
C ILE A 549 17.58 13.63 -15.64
N VAL A 550 16.87 12.78 -14.91
CA VAL A 550 15.76 13.15 -14.04
C VAL A 550 16.32 13.36 -12.64
N SER A 551 16.02 14.51 -12.03
CA SER A 551 16.37 14.79 -10.65
C SER A 551 15.19 15.39 -9.89
N GLY A 552 15.13 15.09 -8.59
CA GLY A 552 14.10 15.59 -7.69
C GLY A 552 12.73 14.96 -7.91
N ILE A 553 12.68 13.63 -7.91
CA ILE A 553 11.43 12.88 -7.92
C ILE A 553 10.75 13.08 -6.55
N ILE A 554 9.45 13.38 -6.58
CA ILE A 554 8.58 13.26 -5.41
C ILE A 554 7.83 11.95 -5.59
N TYR A 555 7.94 11.07 -4.59
CA TYR A 555 7.30 9.76 -4.68
C TYR A 555 5.80 9.90 -4.53
N GLY A 556 5.06 9.20 -5.39
CA GLY A 556 3.61 9.17 -5.39
C GLY A 556 2.97 8.45 -4.20
N LEU A 557 3.75 7.67 -3.45
CA LEU A 557 3.25 6.94 -2.29
C LEU A 557 2.79 7.90 -1.19
N VAL A 558 1.51 7.83 -0.82
CA VAL A 558 0.94 8.56 0.31
C VAL A 558 0.75 7.60 1.48
N ASN A 559 1.41 7.89 2.59
CA ASN A 559 1.35 7.09 3.81
C ASN A 559 0.40 7.76 4.79
N VAL A 560 -0.69 7.10 5.14
CA VAL A 560 -1.61 7.54 6.20
C VAL A 560 -1.43 6.61 7.38
N ARG A 561 -1.06 7.15 8.55
CA ARG A 561 -0.85 6.34 9.76
C ARG A 561 -1.55 6.98 10.95
N THR A 562 -2.07 6.14 11.84
CA THR A 562 -2.78 6.62 13.03
C THR A 562 -2.71 5.63 14.18
N ASP A 563 -2.71 6.18 15.40
CA ASP A 563 -2.93 5.46 16.67
C ASP A 563 -4.40 5.51 17.12
N GLY A 564 -5.29 6.03 16.27
CA GLY A 564 -6.71 6.25 16.55
C GLY A 564 -7.02 7.65 17.09
N GLU A 565 -6.00 8.43 17.50
CA GLU A 565 -6.17 9.78 18.05
C GLU A 565 -5.58 10.85 17.13
N THR A 566 -4.43 10.56 16.55
CA THR A 566 -3.73 11.45 15.62
C THR A 566 -3.59 10.78 14.27
N ILE A 567 -3.90 11.50 13.20
CA ILE A 567 -3.69 11.04 11.83
C ILE A 567 -2.50 11.78 11.25
N MET A 568 -1.58 11.03 10.65
CA MET A 568 -0.42 11.54 9.95
C MET A 568 -0.49 11.13 8.48
N CYS A 569 -0.39 12.11 7.58
CA CYS A 569 -0.23 11.91 6.15
C CYS A 569 1.22 12.28 5.76
N ALA A 570 1.93 11.37 5.09
CA ALA A 570 3.34 11.57 4.73
C ALA A 570 3.66 11.13 3.29
N THR A 571 4.45 11.96 2.61
CA THR A 571 5.04 11.67 1.29
C THR A 571 6.56 11.83 1.33
N MET A 572 7.27 11.01 0.55
CA MET A 572 8.74 11.08 0.50
C MET A 572 9.19 12.09 -0.56
N ASN A 573 10.10 12.99 -0.17
CA ASN A 573 10.83 13.82 -1.11
C ASN A 573 12.25 13.24 -1.29
N ASP A 574 12.48 12.53 -2.39
CA ASP A 574 13.78 11.87 -2.63
C ASP A 574 14.91 12.87 -2.83
N ALA A 575 14.62 14.04 -3.42
CA ALA A 575 15.62 15.10 -3.61
C ALA A 575 16.24 15.54 -2.28
N ARG A 576 15.41 15.63 -1.24
CA ARG A 576 15.82 16.05 0.11
C ARG A 576 16.09 14.87 1.05
N ARG A 577 15.76 13.63 0.63
CA ARG A 577 15.79 12.42 1.46
C ARG A 577 15.06 12.61 2.79
N SER A 578 13.89 13.26 2.72
CA SER A 578 13.11 13.66 3.89
C SER A 578 11.62 13.50 3.64
N TRP A 579 10.88 13.17 4.70
CA TRP A 579 9.43 13.11 4.68
C TRP A 579 8.80 14.51 4.72
N ASN A 580 7.83 14.76 3.85
CA ASN A 580 6.86 15.84 4.03
C ASN A 580 5.69 15.27 4.83
N VAL A 581 5.50 15.77 6.04
CA VAL A 581 4.50 15.27 6.98
C VAL A 581 3.49 16.35 7.29
N GLN A 582 2.21 16.00 7.20
CA GLN A 582 1.10 16.75 7.78
C GLN A 582 0.40 15.85 8.78
N ALA A 583 -0.11 16.42 9.86
CA ALA A 583 -0.84 15.66 10.87
C ALA A 583 -1.92 16.51 11.51
N PHE A 584 -2.99 15.85 11.92
CA PHE A 584 -4.18 16.47 12.51
C PHE A 584 -4.85 15.49 13.48
N PRO A 585 -5.61 15.97 14.48
CA PRO A 585 -6.37 15.10 15.36
C PRO A 585 -7.49 14.39 14.59
N ALA A 586 -7.72 13.12 14.94
CA ALA A 586 -8.91 12.39 14.54
C ALA A 586 -10.17 12.97 15.22
N ARG A 587 -11.35 12.82 14.61
CA ARG A 587 -12.51 13.67 14.95
C ARG A 587 -13.77 12.95 15.42
N PHE A 588 -13.84 11.62 15.35
CA PHE A 588 -15.12 10.89 15.46
C PHE A 588 -15.38 10.18 16.76
#